data_AF-A0A516KCE9-F1
#
_entry.id   AF-A0A516KCE9-F1
#
_cell.length_a   1.000
_cell.length_b   1.000
_cell.length_c   1.000
_cell.angle_alpha   90.00
_cell.angle_beta   90.00
_cell.angle_gamma   90.00
#
_symmetry.space_group_name_H-M   'P 1'
#
loop_
_entity.id
_entity.type
_entity.pdbx_description
1 polymer ?
#
loop_
_entity_poly.entity_id
_entity_poly.type
_entity_poly.pdbx_seq_one_letter_code
_entity_poly.pdbx_strand_id
1 'polypeptide(L)' 'MSKAFEALESARKAVENAQGNPFLYTEAQSELKQAEDLILQAQQQVNPGPELYRAQDLLRLLQETQQNL' A
#
# COMPACT_ATOMS: atom_id res chain seq x y z
N MET A 1 2.09 -5.21 15.13
CA MET A 1 2.49 -4.57 13.87
C MET A 1 1.97 -3.14 13.87
N SER A 2 2.56 -2.21 13.11
CA SER A 2 1.99 -0.87 12.94
C SER A 2 0.84 -0.92 11.92
N LYS A 3 -0.19 -0.09 12.11
CA LYS A 3 -1.37 -0.05 11.22
C LYS A 3 -1.01 0.17 9.74
N ALA A 4 0.06 0.91 9.47
CA ALA A 4 0.58 1.13 8.12
C ALA A 4 1.06 -0.17 7.44
N PHE A 5 1.68 -1.09 8.19
CA PHE A 5 2.12 -2.38 7.66
C PHE A 5 0.94 -3.32 7.37
N GLU A 6 -0.07 -3.32 8.22
CA GLU A 6 -1.29 -4.12 7.99
C GLU A 6 -2.01 -3.65 6.71
N ALA A 7 -2.13 -2.34 6.51
CA ALA A 7 -2.73 -1.79 5.28
C ALA A 7 -1.89 -2.08 4.03
N LEU A 8 -0.56 -2.07 4.14
CA LEU A 8 0.34 -2.50 3.06
C LEU A 8 0.15 -3.95 2.67
N GLU A 9 -0.06 -4.83 3.65
CA GLU A 9 -0.31 -6.25 3.38
C GLU A 9 -1.66 -6.45 2.69
N SER A 10 -2.70 -5.73 3.11
CA SER A 10 -4.00 -5.72 2.43
C SER A 10 -3.87 -5.20 0.99
N ALA A 11 -3.19 -4.07 0.80
CA ALA A 11 -2.93 -3.51 -0.52
C ALA A 11 -2.17 -4.49 -1.43
N ARG A 12 -1.15 -5.19 -0.92
CA ARG A 12 -0.44 -6.23 -1.66
C ARG A 12 -1.38 -7.33 -2.13
N LYS A 13 -2.20 -7.88 -1.23
CA LYS A 13 -3.15 -8.95 -1.56
C LYS A 13 -4.18 -8.50 -2.60
N ALA A 14 -4.67 -7.27 -2.48
CA ALA A 14 -5.63 -6.73 -3.41
C ALA A 14 -5.03 -6.54 -4.81
N VAL A 15 -3.81 -6.01 -4.92
CA VAL A 15 -3.08 -5.91 -6.19
C VAL A 15 -2.85 -7.29 -6.80
N GLU A 16 -2.39 -8.27 -6.01
CA GLU A 16 -2.20 -9.66 -6.46
C GLU A 16 -3.50 -10.26 -7.02
N ASN A 17 -4.63 -10.06 -6.34
CA ASN A 17 -5.93 -10.51 -6.80
C ASN A 17 -6.36 -9.79 -8.08
N ALA A 18 -6.09 -8.49 -8.19
CA ALA A 18 -6.42 -7.70 -9.38
C ALA A 18 -5.63 -8.14 -10.63
N GLN A 19 -4.40 -8.67 -10.46
CA GLN A 19 -3.65 -9.22 -11.61
C GLN A 19 -4.33 -10.45 -12.22
N GLY A 20 -4.97 -11.27 -11.38
CA GLY A 20 -5.74 -12.45 -11.82
C GLY A 20 -7.18 -12.14 -12.20
N ASN A 21 -7.71 -10.98 -11.78
CA ASN A 21 -9.10 -10.59 -11.98
C ASN A 21 -9.26 -9.06 -12.12
N PRO A 22 -9.41 -8.55 -13.35
CA PRO A 22 -9.57 -7.11 -13.61
C PRO A 22 -10.76 -6.45 -12.88
N PHE A 23 -11.79 -7.21 -12.49
CA PHE A 23 -12.92 -6.66 -11.74
C PHE A 23 -12.53 -6.19 -10.32
N LEU A 24 -11.40 -6.67 -9.79
CA LEU A 24 -10.89 -6.29 -8.47
C LEU A 24 -9.95 -5.09 -8.50
N TYR A 25 -9.73 -4.49 -9.68
CA TYR A 25 -8.85 -3.34 -9.84
C TYR A 25 -9.26 -2.16 -8.95
N THR A 26 -10.56 -1.84 -8.88
CA THR A 26 -11.06 -0.75 -8.04
C THR A 26 -10.84 -1.00 -6.55
N GLU A 27 -10.99 -2.25 -6.10
CA GLU A 27 -10.73 -2.64 -4.72
C GLU A 27 -9.25 -2.48 -4.38
N ALA A 28 -8.37 -2.94 -5.26
CA ALA A 28 -6.93 -2.76 -5.11
C ALA A 28 -6.50 -1.28 -5.07
N GLN A 29 -7.12 -0.40 -5.86
CA GLN A 29 -6.86 1.04 -5.75
C GLN A 29 -7.30 1.62 -4.39
N SER A 30 -8.42 1.16 -3.86
CA SER A 30 -8.91 1.60 -2.54
C SER A 30 -7.95 1.20 -1.43
N GLU A 31 -7.47 -0.04 -1.44
CA GLU A 31 -6.51 -0.56 -0.46
C GLU A 31 -5.15 0.15 -0.55
N LEU A 32 -4.66 0.43 -1.77
CA LEU A 32 -3.43 1.22 -1.96
C LEU A 32 -3.57 2.62 -1.38
N LYS A 33 -4.70 3.28 -1.61
CA LYS A 33 -4.95 4.62 -1.05
C LYS A 33 -5.02 4.60 0.47
N GLN A 34 -5.65 3.58 1.06
CA GLN A 34 -5.69 3.42 2.51
C GLN A 34 -4.29 3.21 3.11
N ALA A 35 -3.44 2.41 2.45
CA ALA A 35 -2.06 2.22 2.85
C ALA A 35 -1.25 3.52 2.74
N GLU A 36 -1.46 4.31 1.69
CA GLU A 36 -0.86 5.64 1.51
C GLU A 36 -1.23 6.60 2.65
N ASP A 37 -2.52 6.73 2.96
CA ASP A 37 -3.00 7.62 4.03
C ASP A 37 -2.38 7.25 5.39
N LEU A 38 -2.24 5.95 5.68
CA LEU A 38 -1.66 5.46 6.94
C LEU A 38 -0.15 5.65 7.01
N ILE A 39 0.57 5.50 5.89
CA ILE A 39 2.00 5.79 5.80
C ILE A 39 2.22 7.30 5.98
N LEU A 40 1.43 8.15 5.33
CA LEU A 40 1.51 9.61 5.48
C LEU A 40 1.24 10.04 6.93
N GLN A 41 0.23 9.46 7.58
CA GLN A 41 -0.02 9.73 9.01
C GLN A 41 1.14 9.30 9.89
N ALA A 42 1.75 8.15 9.61
CA ALA A 42 2.91 7.68 10.35
C ALA A 42 4.17 8.53 10.07
N GLN A 43 4.27 9.15 8.90
CA GLN A 43 5.37 10.05 8.53
C GLN A 43 5.35 11.37 9.29
N GLN A 44 4.16 11.81 9.70
CA GLN A 44 3.98 13.01 10.51
C GLN A 44 4.45 12.84 11.96
N GLN A 45 4.87 11.63 12.36
CA GLN A 45 5.46 11.40 13.68
C GLN A 45 6.88 11.98 13.73
N VAL A 46 7.29 12.47 14.91
CA VAL A 46 8.53 13.23 15.15
C VAL A 46 9.81 12.47 14.77
N ASN A 47 9.74 11.15 14.57
CA ASN A 47 10.87 10.35 14.12
C ASN A 47 10.38 9.13 13.30
N PRO A 48 10.15 9.29 11.98
CA PRO A 48 9.73 8.18 11.15
C PRO A 48 10.87 7.15 11.09
N GLY A 49 10.61 5.95 11.60
CA GLY A 49 11.59 4.86 11.64
C GLY A 49 11.97 4.35 10.24
N PRO A 50 13.08 3.60 10.11
CA PRO A 50 13.50 2.99 8.85
C PRO A 50 12.44 2.06 8.24
N GLU A 51 11.57 1.46 9.06
CA GLU A 51 10.44 0.67 8.56
C GLU A 51 9.46 1.49 7.73
N LEU A 52 9.33 2.80 8.01
CA LEU A 52 8.39 3.66 7.33
C LEU A 52 8.83 4.01 5.90
N TYR A 53 10.13 4.20 5.70
CA TYR A 53 10.72 4.38 4.37
C TYR A 53 10.55 3.11 3.53
N ARG A 54 10.79 1.94 4.14
CA ARG A 54 10.54 0.65 3.47
C ARG A 54 9.06 0.48 3.11
N ALA A 55 8.15 0.88 3.99
CA ALA A 55 6.71 0.86 3.73
C ALA A 55 6.37 1.75 2.52
N GLN A 56 6.94 2.95 2.43
CA GLN A 56 6.70 3.85 1.30
C GLN A 56 7.26 3.29 -0.02
N ASP A 57 8.45 2.68 0.01
CA ASP A 57 9.00 2.02 -1.18
C ASP A 57 8.13 0.85 -1.65
N LEU A 58 7.64 0.02 -0.73
CA LEU A 58 6.73 -1.07 -1.05
C LEU A 58 5.41 -0.56 -1.63
N LEU A 59 4.84 0.50 -1.06
CA LEU A 59 3.62 1.12 -1.59
C LEU A 59 3.83 1.60 -3.02
N ARG A 60 4.96 2.26 -3.29
CA ARG A 60 5.30 2.72 -4.65
C ARG A 60 5.36 1.56 -5.64
N LEU A 61 6.02 0.45 -5.27
CA LEU A 61 6.09 -0.74 -6.13
C LEU A 61 4.71 -1.34 -6.41
N LEU A 62 3.83 -1.37 -5.41
CA LEU A 62 2.47 -1.87 -5.59
C LEU A 62 1.63 -0.96 -6.50
N GLN A 63 1.76 0.36 -6.35
CA GLN A 63 1.11 1.34 -7.23
C GLN A 63 1.60 1.23 -8.67
N GLU A 64 2.92 1.10 -8.88
CA GLU A 64 3.51 0.87 -10.21
C GLU A 64 3.02 -0.45 -10.81
N THR A 65 2.94 -1.52 -10.01
CA THR A 65 2.42 -2.81 -10.46
C THR A 65 0.97 -2.67 -10.90
N GLN A 66 0.15 -1.99 -10.10
CA GLN A 66 -1.26 -1.80 -10.42
C GLN A 66 -1.47 -0.93 -11.67
N GLN A 67 -0.70 0.13 -11.88
CA GLN A 67 -0.79 0.96 -13.10
C GLN A 67 -0.46 0.21 -14.40
N ASN A 68 0.24 -0.92 -14.30
CA ASN A 68 0.63 -1.76 -15.42
C ASN A 68 -0.28 -2.98 -15.64
N LEU A 69 -1.40 -3.09 -14.90
CA LEU A 69 -2.47 -4.07 -15.12
C LEU A 69 -3.46 -3.60 -16.18
#